data_AF-A0A7R8YNY1-F1
#
_entry.id   AF-A0A7R8YNY1-F1
#
_cell.length_a   1.000
_cell.length_b   1.000
_cell.length_c   1.000
_cell.angle_alpha   90.00
_cell.angle_beta   90.00
_cell.angle_gamma   90.00
#
_symmetry.space_group_name_H-M   'P 1'
#
loop_
_entity.id
_entity.type
_entity.pdbx_description
1 polymer ?
#
loop_
_entity_poly.entity_id
_entity_poly.type
_entity_poly.pdbx_seq_one_letter_code
_entity_poly.pdbx_strand_id
1 'polypeptide(L)'
;MEATGRTRSRSGSGGSKRYKKLSKEQLLLTIKKKKECNAKAQSIVESMLDPVDDSSDFLLKIKDINQCHYQDIIEERALLKLCGYPLCNEKLTEIPTKQYHISTKTNRVYDITERKNFCTNSCFKASNYLKEQMLTSPLWLREQEIIPEFKLLDINKD
;
A
#
# COMPACT_ATOMS: atom_id res chain seq x y z
N MET A 1 22.21 -51.60 43.36
CA MET A 1 22.40 -50.15 43.18
C MET A 1 21.70 -49.78 41.87
N GLU A 2 20.37 -49.84 41.82
CA GLU A 2 19.41 -48.80 42.23
C GLU A 2 19.63 -47.43 41.57
N ALA A 3 18.65 -47.09 40.71
CA ALA A 3 18.03 -45.79 40.42
C ALA A 3 18.94 -44.57 40.13
N THR A 4 18.74 -43.80 39.05
CA THR A 4 17.52 -43.01 38.82
C THR A 4 17.50 -42.44 37.40
N GLY A 5 16.35 -42.54 36.74
CA GLY A 5 16.06 -41.86 35.49
C GLY A 5 15.87 -40.35 35.69
N ARG A 6 16.24 -39.56 34.68
CA ARG A 6 15.78 -38.18 34.51
C ARG A 6 14.83 -38.11 33.31
N THR A 7 13.55 -38.19 33.61
CA THR A 7 12.47 -37.83 32.70
C THR A 7 12.51 -36.31 32.47
N ARG A 8 12.73 -35.89 31.22
CA ARG A 8 12.49 -34.50 30.80
C ARG A 8 10.99 -34.28 30.70
N SER A 9 10.43 -33.57 31.67
CA SER A 9 9.06 -33.04 31.63
C SER A 9 8.93 -32.03 30.50
N ARG A 10 8.25 -32.39 29.40
CA ARG A 10 7.72 -31.42 28.42
C ARG A 10 6.43 -30.83 28.98
N SER A 11 6.54 -29.72 29.69
CA SER A 11 5.41 -28.83 29.97
C SER A 11 5.32 -27.79 28.87
N GLY A 12 4.31 -27.91 28.01
CA GLY A 12 4.03 -26.96 26.94
C GLY A 12 2.61 -27.20 26.43
N SER A 13 1.63 -26.74 27.22
CA SER A 13 0.21 -26.76 26.91
C SER A 13 -0.09 -25.92 25.68
N GLY A 14 -0.08 -26.55 24.51
CA GLY A 14 -0.64 -25.98 23.28
C GLY A 14 -2.15 -25.92 23.38
N GLY A 15 -2.68 -24.83 23.93
CA GLY A 15 -4.12 -24.57 23.92
C GLY A 15 -4.60 -24.39 22.48
N SER A 16 -5.28 -25.40 21.94
CA SER A 16 -6.00 -25.28 20.66
C SER A 16 -7.06 -24.20 20.79
N LYS A 17 -6.80 -23.02 20.19
CA LYS A 17 -7.80 -21.96 20.09
C LYS A 17 -8.97 -22.49 19.25
N ARG A 18 -10.09 -22.79 19.92
CA ARG A 18 -11.33 -23.23 19.28
C ARG A 18 -11.89 -22.10 18.43
N TYR A 19 -11.80 -22.21 17.10
CA TYR A 19 -12.33 -21.23 16.17
C TYR A 19 -13.86 -21.17 16.30
N LYS A 20 -14.41 -20.05 16.76
CA LYS A 20 -15.88 -19.86 16.84
C LYS A 20 -16.43 -19.65 15.43
N LYS A 21 -17.37 -20.50 15.02
CA LYS A 21 -18.07 -20.38 13.73
C LYS A 21 -19.04 -19.19 13.80
N LEU A 22 -18.89 -18.23 12.89
CA LEU A 22 -19.78 -17.07 12.80
C LEU A 22 -21.20 -17.51 12.41
N SER A 23 -22.21 -16.80 12.94
CA SER A 23 -23.60 -16.98 12.52
C SER A 23 -23.78 -16.62 11.04
N LYS A 24 -24.80 -17.19 10.38
CA LYS A 24 -25.18 -16.87 9.00
C LYS A 24 -25.38 -15.37 8.82
N GLU A 25 -26.04 -14.71 9.77
CA GLU A 25 -26.29 -13.26 9.74
C GLU A 25 -24.98 -12.46 9.81
N GLN A 26 -24.08 -12.82 10.72
CA GLN A 26 -22.76 -12.16 10.87
C GLN A 26 -21.91 -12.32 9.61
N LEU A 27 -21.98 -13.49 8.97
CA LEU A 27 -21.30 -13.74 7.69
C LEU A 27 -21.85 -12.84 6.59
N LEU A 28 -23.17 -12.72 6.46
CA LEU A 28 -23.81 -11.84 5.48
C LEU A 28 -23.44 -10.37 5.68
N LEU A 29 -23.44 -9.90 6.94
CA LEU A 29 -23.00 -8.54 7.27
C LEU A 29 -21.55 -8.29 6.88
N THR A 30 -20.66 -9.25 7.14
CA THR A 30 -19.24 -9.16 6.78
C THR A 30 -19.05 -9.10 5.26
N ILE A 31 -19.79 -9.92 4.50
CA ILE A 31 -19.76 -9.90 3.03
C ILE A 31 -20.26 -8.56 2.49
N LYS A 32 -21.37 -8.04 3.03
CA LYS A 32 -21.94 -6.74 2.64
C LYS A 32 -20.93 -5.62 2.89
N LYS A 33 -20.35 -5.56 4.10
CA LYS A 33 -19.34 -4.57 4.47
C LYS A 33 -18.11 -4.64 3.56
N LYS A 34 -17.59 -5.86 3.30
CA LYS A 34 -16.47 -6.05 2.38
C LYS A 34 -16.79 -5.50 0.99
N LYS A 35 -17.98 -5.79 0.46
CA LYS A 35 -18.42 -5.30 -0.85
C LYS A 35 -18.47 -3.76 -0.88
N GLU A 36 -19.05 -3.13 0.14
CA GLU A 36 -19.15 -1.68 0.24
C GLU A 36 -17.77 -1.02 0.36
N CYS A 37 -16.89 -1.54 1.21
CA CYS A 37 -15.51 -1.06 1.34
C CYS A 37 -14.73 -1.19 0.02
N ASN A 38 -14.87 -2.30 -0.69
CA ASN A 38 -14.21 -2.50 -1.98
C ASN A 38 -14.74 -1.51 -3.03
N ALA A 39 -16.05 -1.30 -3.10
CA ALA A 39 -16.64 -0.33 -4.02
C ALA A 39 -16.15 1.10 -3.72
N LYS A 40 -16.05 1.46 -2.44
CA LYS A 40 -15.50 2.76 -2.02
C LYS A 40 -14.03 2.91 -2.45
N ALA A 41 -13.19 1.93 -2.15
CA ALA A 41 -11.78 1.94 -2.55
C ALA A 41 -11.61 2.06 -4.07
N GLN A 42 -12.40 1.30 -4.83
CA GLN A 42 -12.39 1.35 -6.30
C GLN A 42 -12.75 2.73 -6.83
N SER A 43 -13.81 3.35 -6.30
CA SER A 43 -14.20 4.71 -6.70
C SER A 43 -13.11 5.75 -6.40
N ILE A 44 -12.38 5.57 -5.31
CA ILE A 44 -11.24 6.44 -4.97
C ILE A 44 -10.10 6.25 -5.97
N VAL A 45 -9.74 5.00 -6.30
CA VAL A 45 -8.71 4.70 -7.30
C VAL A 45 -9.03 5.36 -8.64
N GLU A 46 -10.26 5.19 -9.12
CA GLU A 46 -10.73 5.79 -10.37
C GLU A 46 -10.63 7.31 -10.34
N SER A 47 -11.02 7.94 -9.23
CA SER A 47 -10.95 9.41 -9.08
C SER A 47 -9.53 9.97 -9.07
N MET A 48 -8.51 9.13 -8.86
CA MET A 48 -7.10 9.52 -8.80
C MET A 48 -6.32 9.19 -10.09
N LEU A 49 -6.99 8.64 -11.12
CA LEU A 49 -6.38 8.43 -12.43
C LEU A 49 -6.18 9.75 -13.19
N ASP A 50 -7.05 10.72 -12.94
CA ASP A 50 -6.89 12.10 -13.38
C ASP A 50 -6.05 12.91 -12.36
N PRO A 51 -5.41 14.02 -12.78
CA PRO A 51 -4.67 14.89 -11.87
C PRO A 51 -5.55 15.40 -10.73
N VAL A 52 -5.03 15.36 -9.50
CA VAL A 52 -5.72 15.86 -8.32
C VAL A 52 -5.14 17.23 -7.96
N ASP A 53 -5.98 18.26 -7.96
CA ASP A 53 -5.57 19.63 -7.69
C ASP A 53 -5.60 19.99 -6.19
N ASP A 54 -6.51 19.38 -5.42
CA ASP A 54 -6.65 19.64 -3.98
C ASP A 54 -5.94 18.58 -3.13
N SER A 55 -4.80 18.98 -2.57
CA SER A 55 -4.03 18.17 -1.62
C SER A 55 -4.81 17.79 -0.35
N SER A 56 -5.75 18.61 0.11
CA SER A 56 -6.53 18.35 1.32
C SER A 56 -7.56 17.25 1.08
N ASP A 57 -8.35 17.37 0.01
CA ASP A 57 -9.28 16.33 -0.45
C ASP A 57 -8.55 15.01 -0.75
N PHE A 58 -7.39 15.09 -1.41
CA PHE A 58 -6.53 13.93 -1.62
C PHE A 58 -6.19 13.20 -0.31
N LEU A 59 -5.68 13.92 0.70
CA LEU A 59 -5.31 13.34 2.00
C LEU A 59 -6.52 12.76 2.77
N LEU A 60 -7.73 13.29 2.55
CA LEU A 60 -8.95 12.73 3.12
C LEU A 60 -9.31 11.40 2.45
N LYS A 61 -9.25 11.32 1.12
CA LYS A 61 -9.60 10.12 0.35
C LYS A 61 -8.62 8.97 0.56
N ILE A 62 -7.31 9.23 0.67
CA ILE A 62 -6.32 8.15 0.80
C ILE A 62 -6.47 7.32 2.10
N LYS A 63 -7.18 7.84 3.12
CA LYS A 63 -7.52 7.09 4.35
C LYS A 63 -8.36 5.84 4.06
N ASP A 64 -9.11 5.90 2.96
CA ASP A 64 -10.06 4.87 2.53
C ASP A 64 -9.50 3.99 1.40
N ILE A 65 -8.16 3.92 1.26
CA ILE A 65 -7.49 2.93 0.41
C ILE A 65 -6.29 2.30 1.15
N ASN A 66 -5.67 1.30 0.54
CA ASN A 66 -4.49 0.61 1.07
C ASN A 66 -3.30 0.76 0.11
N GLN A 67 -2.13 0.29 0.52
CA GLN A 67 -0.92 0.36 -0.31
C GLN A 67 -1.07 -0.30 -1.68
N CYS A 68 -1.84 -1.38 -1.80
CA CYS A 68 -2.08 -2.05 -3.08
C CYS A 68 -2.90 -1.16 -4.01
N HIS A 69 -3.99 -0.58 -3.53
CA HIS A 69 -4.80 0.37 -4.30
C HIS A 69 -4.01 1.61 -4.73
N TYR A 70 -3.10 2.11 -3.87
CA TYR A 70 -2.23 3.22 -4.27
C TYR A 70 -1.20 2.82 -5.32
N GLN A 71 -0.69 1.59 -5.27
CA GLN A 71 0.14 1.03 -6.32
C GLN A 71 -0.62 0.93 -7.64
N ASP A 72 -1.88 0.48 -7.61
CA ASP A 72 -2.74 0.42 -8.79
C ASP A 72 -2.91 1.82 -9.41
N ILE A 73 -3.12 2.86 -8.59
CA ILE A 73 -3.17 4.26 -9.07
C ILE A 73 -1.88 4.66 -9.80
N ILE A 74 -0.71 4.36 -9.22
CA ILE A 74 0.58 4.68 -9.83
C ILE A 74 0.71 4.01 -11.21
N GLU A 75 0.36 2.72 -11.28
CA GLU A 75 0.50 1.91 -12.50
C GLU A 75 -0.49 2.35 -13.57
N GLU A 76 -1.76 2.52 -13.24
CA GLU A 76 -2.81 2.96 -14.17
C GLU A 76 -2.54 4.37 -14.72
N ARG A 77 -2.07 5.30 -13.87
CA ARG A 77 -1.63 6.64 -14.34
C ARG A 77 -0.46 6.53 -15.32
N ALA A 78 0.51 5.65 -15.05
CA ALA A 78 1.65 5.44 -15.94
C ALA A 78 1.23 4.80 -17.28
N LEU A 79 0.21 3.91 -17.28
CA LEU A 79 -0.40 3.40 -18.51
C LEU A 79 -1.01 4.53 -19.35
N LEU A 80 -1.66 5.51 -18.69
CA LEU A 80 -2.18 6.74 -19.30
C LEU A 80 -1.11 7.80 -19.65
N LYS A 81 0.18 7.49 -19.47
CA LYS A 81 1.32 8.40 -19.70
C LYS A 81 1.30 9.65 -18.81
N LEU A 82 0.72 9.54 -17.62
CA LEU A 82 0.77 10.55 -16.57
C LEU A 82 1.77 10.13 -15.48
N CYS A 83 2.35 11.11 -14.79
CA CYS A 83 3.15 10.86 -13.61
C CYS A 83 2.32 10.10 -12.56
N GLY A 84 2.86 9.01 -12.01
CA GLY A 84 2.18 8.17 -11.04
C GLY A 84 1.91 8.83 -9.69
N TYR A 85 2.51 10.00 -9.42
CA TYR A 85 2.15 10.80 -8.24
C TYR A 85 0.84 11.55 -8.49
N PRO A 86 -0.26 11.29 -7.74
CA PRO A 86 -1.58 11.83 -8.07
C PRO A 86 -1.69 13.35 -8.08
N LEU A 87 -0.87 14.04 -7.28
CA LEU A 87 -0.79 15.50 -7.21
C LEU A 87 0.10 16.13 -8.30
N CYS A 88 0.57 15.33 -9.27
CA CYS A 88 1.39 15.79 -10.38
C CYS A 88 0.63 15.63 -11.70
N ASN A 89 0.60 16.69 -12.51
CA ASN A 89 -0.04 16.72 -13.84
C ASN A 89 0.96 16.55 -14.99
N GLU A 90 2.22 16.25 -14.69
CA GLU A 90 3.24 16.06 -15.73
C GLU A 90 3.03 14.75 -16.49
N LYS A 91 3.28 14.80 -17.81
CA LYS A 91 3.24 13.62 -18.67
C LYS A 91 4.58 12.88 -18.65
N LEU A 92 4.52 11.57 -18.80
CA LEU A 92 5.69 10.72 -18.99
C LEU A 92 6.06 10.71 -20.48
N THR A 93 7.15 11.38 -20.84
CA THR A 93 7.61 11.51 -22.23
C THR A 93 8.62 10.41 -22.60
N GLU A 94 9.72 10.32 -21.86
CA GLU A 94 10.85 9.44 -22.17
C GLU A 94 10.91 8.23 -21.21
N ILE A 95 9.88 7.37 -21.25
CA ILE A 95 9.82 6.19 -20.37
C ILE A 95 10.86 5.15 -20.83
N PRO A 96 11.84 4.77 -19.99
CA PRO A 96 12.80 3.73 -20.34
C PRO A 96 12.10 2.38 -20.54
N THR A 97 12.50 1.65 -21.58
CA THR A 97 11.96 0.31 -21.88
C THR A 97 12.63 -0.79 -21.05
N LYS A 98 13.84 -0.55 -20.55
CA LYS A 98 14.63 -1.51 -19.77
C LYS A 98 14.20 -1.51 -18.31
N GLN A 99 14.23 -2.69 -17.69
CA GLN A 99 14.01 -2.85 -16.25
C GLN A 99 15.23 -2.39 -15.42
N TYR A 100 16.44 -2.60 -15.93
CA TYR A 100 17.67 -2.35 -15.18
C TYR A 100 18.47 -1.17 -15.78
N HIS A 101 18.98 -0.31 -14.90
CA HIS A 101 19.86 0.80 -15.23
C HIS A 101 21.25 0.59 -14.61
N ILE A 102 22.30 0.61 -15.42
CA ILE A 102 23.68 0.47 -14.97
C ILE A 102 24.28 1.87 -14.79
N SER A 103 24.62 2.23 -13.55
CA SER A 103 25.38 3.44 -13.25
C SER A 103 26.86 3.11 -13.16
N THR A 104 27.63 3.63 -14.12
CA THR A 104 29.10 3.56 -14.08
C THR A 104 29.70 4.52 -13.06
N LYS A 105 28.95 5.54 -12.60
CA LYS A 105 29.40 6.48 -11.56
C LYS A 105 29.49 5.81 -10.19
N THR A 106 28.51 4.97 -9.88
CA THR A 106 28.42 4.26 -8.59
C THR A 106 28.78 2.78 -8.70
N ASN A 107 29.07 2.29 -9.91
CA ASN A 107 29.27 0.87 -10.23
C ASN A 107 28.14 -0.02 -9.69
N ARG A 108 26.89 0.40 -9.90
CA ARG A 108 25.68 -0.29 -9.41
C ARG A 108 24.66 -0.50 -10.53
N VAL A 109 23.95 -1.62 -10.45
CA VAL A 109 22.78 -1.91 -11.28
C VAL A 109 21.53 -1.62 -10.44
N TYR A 110 20.68 -0.73 -10.93
CA TYR A 110 19.42 -0.34 -10.30
C TYR A 110 18.25 -0.98 -11.04
N ASP A 111 17.27 -1.47 -10.30
CA ASP A 111 15.94 -1.77 -10.86
C ASP A 111 15.14 -0.46 -10.95
N ILE A 112 14.68 -0.11 -12.14
CA ILE A 112 13.94 1.13 -12.42
C ILE A 112 12.46 0.85 -12.73
N THR A 113 11.95 -0.34 -12.41
CA THR A 113 10.56 -0.76 -12.68
C THR A 113 9.54 0.19 -12.09
N GLU A 114 9.71 0.59 -10.83
CA GLU A 114 8.79 1.55 -10.20
C GLU A 114 9.15 2.99 -10.57
N ARG A 115 10.46 3.30 -10.65
CA ARG A 115 10.94 4.67 -10.91
C ARG A 115 10.41 5.22 -12.24
N LYS A 116 10.30 4.39 -13.28
CA LYS A 116 9.84 4.82 -14.61
C LYS A 116 8.38 5.31 -14.64
N ASN A 117 7.61 5.07 -13.57
CA ASN A 117 6.23 5.55 -13.45
C ASN A 117 6.14 7.03 -13.04
N PHE A 118 7.27 7.73 -12.86
CA PHE A 118 7.31 9.11 -12.35
C PHE A 118 8.12 10.03 -13.25
N CYS A 119 7.71 11.31 -13.35
CA CYS A 119 8.42 12.30 -14.16
C CYS A 119 9.78 12.69 -13.55
N THR A 120 9.88 12.80 -12.22
CA THR A 120 11.09 13.24 -11.51
C THR A 120 11.42 12.34 -10.32
N ASN A 121 12.67 12.41 -9.83
CA ASN A 121 13.06 11.72 -8.61
C ASN A 121 12.28 12.26 -7.40
N SER A 122 11.93 13.55 -7.39
CA SER A 122 11.18 14.16 -6.32
C SER A 122 9.73 13.64 -6.27
N CYS A 123 9.07 13.46 -7.42
CA CYS A 123 7.76 12.80 -7.47
C CYS A 123 7.82 11.33 -7.00
N PHE A 124 8.85 10.59 -7.41
CA PHE A 124 9.06 9.22 -6.95
C PHE A 124 9.22 9.14 -5.43
N LYS A 125 10.10 9.99 -4.87
CA LYS A 125 10.30 10.09 -3.41
C LYS A 125 9.02 10.49 -2.68
N ALA A 126 8.32 11.53 -3.15
CA ALA A 126 7.11 12.03 -2.50
C ALA A 126 5.98 10.98 -2.51
N SER A 127 5.81 10.27 -3.62
CA SER A 127 4.82 9.20 -3.74
C SER A 127 5.15 8.01 -2.83
N ASN A 128 6.42 7.59 -2.79
CA ASN A 128 6.85 6.51 -1.88
C ASN A 128 6.72 6.89 -0.41
N TYR A 129 7.12 8.12 -0.05
CA TYR A 129 6.95 8.64 1.31
C TYR A 129 5.49 8.57 1.76
N LEU A 130 4.55 8.89 0.87
CA LEU A 130 3.13 8.75 1.16
C LEU A 130 2.70 7.29 1.27
N LYS A 131 3.09 6.45 0.31
CA LYS A 131 2.74 5.02 0.27
C LYS A 131 3.20 4.28 1.53
N GLU A 132 4.39 4.59 2.03
CA GLU A 132 4.95 4.00 3.26
C GLU A 132 4.12 4.30 4.51
N GLN A 133 3.39 5.43 4.53
CA GLN A 133 2.49 5.78 5.63
C GLN A 133 1.16 5.00 5.56
N MET A 134 0.80 4.40 4.41
CA MET A 134 -0.49 3.75 4.20
C MET A 134 -0.56 2.38 4.84
N LEU A 135 -1.75 2.05 5.34
CA LEU A 135 -2.04 0.73 5.89
C LEU A 135 -2.13 -0.32 4.77
N THR A 136 -1.63 -1.52 5.04
CA THR A 136 -1.79 -2.70 4.17
C THR A 136 -3.04 -3.49 4.52
N SER A 137 -3.65 -3.23 5.69
CA SER A 137 -4.88 -3.86 6.13
C SER A 137 -6.04 -3.55 5.16
N PRO A 138 -6.91 -4.52 4.87
CA PRO A 138 -8.12 -4.26 4.10
C PRO A 138 -9.10 -3.35 4.85
N LEU A 139 -9.77 -2.44 4.14
CA LEU A 139 -10.67 -1.44 4.72
C LEU A 139 -11.74 -2.03 5.66
N TRP A 140 -12.34 -3.16 5.29
CA TRP A 140 -13.42 -3.76 6.06
C TRP A 140 -12.96 -4.35 7.41
N LEU A 141 -11.66 -4.35 7.71
CA LEU A 141 -11.07 -4.78 8.98
C LEU A 141 -10.55 -3.62 9.85
N ARG A 142 -10.62 -2.37 9.40
CA ARG A 142 -9.99 -1.21 10.07
C ARG A 142 -10.79 -0.56 11.21
N GLU A 143 -11.91 -1.13 11.65
CA GLU A 143 -12.77 -0.51 12.67
C GLU A 143 -12.05 -0.23 14.00
N GLN A 144 -11.06 -1.05 14.34
CA GLN A 144 -10.28 -0.92 15.58
C GLN A 144 -8.83 -0.49 15.33
N GLU A 145 -8.49 -0.13 14.09
CA GLU A 145 -7.14 0.32 13.74
C GLU A 145 -7.01 1.84 13.88
N ILE A 146 -5.86 2.30 14.34
CA ILE A 146 -5.53 3.73 14.34
C ILE A 146 -5.07 4.09 12.93
N ILE A 147 -5.89 4.86 12.22
CA ILE A 147 -5.52 5.37 10.89
C ILE A 147 -4.48 6.49 11.11
N PRO A 148 -3.28 6.37 10.50
CA PRO A 148 -2.25 7.39 10.66
C PRO A 148 -2.67 8.71 10.01
N GLU A 149 -2.10 9.81 10.50
CA GLU A 149 -2.20 11.11 9.84
C GLU A 149 -1.21 11.15 8.67
N PHE A 150 -1.74 11.19 7.46
CA PHE A 150 -0.96 11.22 6.23
C PHE A 150 -0.35 12.59 5.98
N LYS A 151 0.93 12.61 5.61
CA LYS A 151 1.71 13.82 5.34
C LYS A 151 2.32 13.76 3.95
N LEU A 152 2.32 14.90 3.27
CA LEU A 152 3.01 15.08 2.00
C LEU A 152 4.48 15.46 2.24
N LEU A 153 5.34 15.04 1.32
CA LEU A 153 6.74 15.45 1.33
C LEU A 153 6.86 16.87 0.74
N ASP A 154 7.65 17.72 1.39
CA ASP A 154 7.94 19.08 0.90
C ASP A 154 8.98 19.00 -0.24
N ILE A 155 8.49 19.12 -1.48
CA ILE A 155 9.28 18.87 -2.70
C ILE A 155 10.25 20.02 -3.03
N ASN A 156 10.13 21.17 -2.34
CA ASN A 156 10.92 22.38 -2.59
C ASN A 156 12.19 22.50 -1.73
N LYS A 157 12.54 21.48 -0.94
CA LYS A 157 13.67 21.49 0.00
C LYS A 157 14.87 20.63 -0.41
N ASP A 158 14.88 20.11 -1.64
CA ASP A 158 15.95 19.25 -2.19
C ASP A 158 16.76 19.96 -3.29
#